data_AF-A0A5D6V2Y8-F1
#
_entry.id   AF-A0A5D6V2Y8-F1
#
_cell.length_a   1.000
_cell.length_b   1.000
_cell.length_c   1.000
_cell.angle_alpha   90.00
_cell.angle_beta   90.00
_cell.angle_gamma   90.00
#
_symmetry.space_group_name_H-M   'P 1'
#
loop_
_entity.id
_entity.type
_entity.pdbx_description
1 polymer ?
#
loop_
_entity_poly.entity_id
_entity_poly.type
_entity_poly.pdbx_seq_one_letter_code
_entity_poly.pdbx_strand_id
1 'polypeptide(L)'
;MRILWSLVLGILPVAAFGQAAQDTLSLPSGIRYVVHSLGTGAAGHNGNTVLVHYTGFLPDGKMFESSAVEGRPVKAHLGEHDVIPGWEQVLPLLPAGTRAWVYIPAALAYGKKGVRDPDDDKRFTIPPNTDLRFELNVVRVK
;
A
#
# COMPACT_ATOMS: atom_id res chain seq x y z
N MET A 1 -4.10 53.02 -43.05
CA MET A 1 -2.79 52.59 -42.49
C MET A 1 -3.01 52.22 -41.03
N ARG A 2 -2.54 51.03 -40.60
CA ARG A 2 -2.59 50.40 -39.23
C ARG A 2 -3.96 49.78 -38.89
N ILE A 3 -4.27 48.51 -39.18
CA ILE A 3 -3.73 47.21 -38.68
C ILE A 3 -3.65 47.14 -37.15
N LEU A 4 -4.54 46.33 -36.55
CA LEU A 4 -4.28 45.36 -35.47
C LEU A 4 -5.61 44.67 -35.08
N TRP A 5 -5.86 43.46 -35.60
CA TRP A 5 -6.85 42.55 -35.02
C TRP A 5 -6.10 41.64 -34.07
N SER A 6 -6.35 41.78 -32.77
CA SER A 6 -5.72 40.98 -31.73
C SER A 6 -6.18 39.52 -31.81
N LEU A 7 -5.20 38.61 -31.84
CA LEU A 7 -5.35 37.19 -31.57
C LEU A 7 -6.03 36.98 -30.21
N VAL A 8 -7.08 36.17 -30.17
CA VAL A 8 -7.48 35.46 -28.94
C VAL A 8 -7.16 33.99 -29.17
N LEU A 9 -6.04 33.56 -28.59
CA LEU A 9 -5.62 32.17 -28.50
C LEU A 9 -6.61 31.45 -27.57
N GLY A 10 -7.43 30.54 -28.11
CA GLY A 10 -8.34 29.73 -27.32
C GLY A 10 -7.56 28.79 -26.42
N ILE A 11 -7.58 29.05 -25.11
CA ILE A 11 -7.09 28.12 -24.09
C ILE A 11 -8.11 26.97 -24.04
N LEU A 12 -7.74 25.80 -24.56
CA LEU A 12 -8.46 24.57 -24.23
C LEU A 12 -8.35 24.36 -22.72
N PRO A 13 -9.45 24.04 -22.00
CA PRO A 13 -9.34 23.71 -20.60
C PRO A 13 -8.50 22.44 -20.52
N VAL A 14 -7.35 22.52 -19.85
CA VAL A 14 -6.66 21.33 -19.37
C VAL A 14 -7.69 20.62 -18.49
N ALA A 15 -8.14 19.43 -18.92
CA ALA A 15 -9.00 18.60 -18.11
C ALA A 15 -8.33 18.42 -16.75
N ALA A 16 -8.90 19.04 -15.72
CA ALA A 16 -8.53 18.78 -14.36
C ALA A 16 -8.88 17.30 -14.11
N PHE A 17 -7.87 16.44 -14.15
CA PHE A 17 -7.97 15.11 -13.57
C PHE A 17 -8.24 15.35 -12.08
N GLY A 18 -9.52 15.28 -11.72
CA GLY A 18 -9.96 15.34 -10.34
C GLY A 18 -9.29 14.19 -9.60
N GLN A 19 -8.27 14.52 -8.81
CA GLN A 19 -7.79 13.61 -7.79
C GLN A 19 -8.89 13.60 -6.73
N ALA A 20 -9.84 12.68 -6.86
CA ALA A 20 -10.77 12.37 -5.81
C ALA A 20 -9.94 12.21 -4.53
N ALA A 21 -10.24 13.03 -3.52
CA ALA A 21 -9.72 12.83 -2.18
C ALA A 21 -10.11 11.41 -1.79
N GLN A 22 -9.13 10.50 -1.85
CA GLN A 22 -9.37 9.08 -1.66
C GLN A 22 -9.82 8.87 -0.21
N ASP A 23 -11.04 8.40 -0.01
CA ASP A 23 -11.60 8.15 1.31
C ASP A 23 -10.73 7.12 2.05
N THR A 24 -10.42 7.41 3.32
CA THR A 24 -9.75 6.44 4.17
C THR A 24 -10.77 5.42 4.67
N LEU A 25 -10.65 4.20 4.18
CA LEU A 25 -11.47 3.06 4.61
C LEU A 25 -10.89 2.50 5.91
N SER A 26 -11.76 2.03 6.81
CA SER A 26 -11.38 1.54 8.13
C SER A 26 -12.04 0.18 8.42
N LEU A 27 -11.27 -0.76 8.96
CA LEU A 27 -11.76 -2.04 9.44
C LEU A 27 -12.02 -1.96 10.96
N PRO A 28 -12.95 -2.78 11.51
CA PRO A 28 -13.15 -2.86 12.96
C PRO A 28 -11.90 -3.23 13.76
N SER A 29 -10.94 -3.89 13.11
CA SER A 29 -9.64 -4.25 13.68
C SER A 29 -8.67 -3.07 13.86
N GLY A 30 -9.04 -1.88 13.37
CA GLY A 30 -8.21 -0.67 13.42
C GLY A 30 -7.29 -0.49 12.21
N ILE A 31 -7.28 -1.44 11.27
CA ILE A 31 -6.59 -1.27 9.98
C ILE A 31 -7.28 -0.16 9.19
N ARG A 32 -6.49 0.72 8.60
CA ARG A 32 -6.97 1.76 7.68
C ARG A 32 -6.28 1.64 6.35
N TYR A 33 -6.96 1.99 5.26
CA TYR A 33 -6.34 1.95 3.95
C TYR A 33 -6.95 2.97 2.99
N VAL A 34 -6.16 3.36 1.98
CA VAL A 34 -6.49 4.38 0.99
C VAL A 34 -6.13 3.82 -0.39
N VAL A 35 -7.11 3.70 -1.29
CA VAL A 35 -6.97 2.97 -2.56
C VAL A 35 -6.58 3.89 -3.71
N HIS A 36 -5.30 4.17 -3.90
CA HIS A 36 -4.84 5.05 -4.99
C HIS A 36 -5.31 4.65 -6.39
N SER A 37 -5.33 3.35 -6.68
CA SER A 37 -5.77 2.82 -7.97
C SER A 37 -6.45 1.49 -7.71
N LEU A 38 -7.75 1.39 -7.97
CA LEU A 38 -8.50 0.14 -7.80
C LEU A 38 -8.24 -0.79 -8.98
N GLY A 39 -7.86 -2.03 -8.69
CA GLY A 39 -7.69 -3.08 -9.68
C GLY A 39 -9.02 -3.65 -10.15
N THR A 40 -9.02 -4.25 -11.34
CA THR A 40 -10.20 -4.89 -11.95
C THR A 40 -10.09 -6.42 -12.02
N GLY A 41 -9.01 -6.98 -11.48
CA GLY A 41 -8.80 -8.43 -11.45
C GLY A 41 -9.56 -9.13 -10.30
N ALA A 42 -9.25 -10.40 -10.09
CA ALA A 42 -9.86 -11.19 -9.02
C ALA A 42 -9.47 -10.65 -7.63
N ALA A 43 -10.42 -10.69 -6.70
CA ALA A 43 -10.17 -10.50 -5.27
C ALA A 43 -9.63 -11.79 -4.65
N GLY A 44 -8.82 -11.66 -3.60
CA GLY A 44 -8.31 -12.80 -2.85
C GLY A 44 -9.32 -13.35 -1.85
N HIS A 45 -9.27 -14.65 -1.62
CA HIS A 45 -9.94 -15.35 -0.54
C HIS A 45 -9.01 -16.43 0.04
N ASN A 46 -9.39 -17.02 1.17
CA ASN A 46 -8.60 -18.10 1.79
C ASN A 46 -8.33 -19.23 0.77
N GLY A 47 -7.10 -19.74 0.78
CA GLY A 47 -6.58 -20.71 -0.16
C GLY A 47 -5.98 -20.11 -1.44
N ASN A 48 -6.16 -18.81 -1.71
CA ASN A 48 -5.45 -18.17 -2.82
C ASN A 48 -4.02 -17.82 -2.48
N THR A 49 -3.18 -17.73 -3.52
CA THR A 49 -1.88 -17.07 -3.44
C THR A 49 -1.96 -15.67 -4.04
N VAL A 50 -1.72 -14.64 -3.23
CA VAL A 50 -1.64 -13.25 -3.68
C VAL A 50 -0.19 -12.88 -3.95
N LEU A 51 0.10 -12.43 -5.16
CA LEU A 51 1.38 -11.83 -5.52
C LEU A 51 1.30 -10.32 -5.31
N VAL A 52 2.15 -9.80 -4.43
CA VAL A 52 2.12 -8.38 -4.03
C VAL A 52 3.53 -7.80 -4.01
N HIS A 53 3.69 -6.65 -4.66
CA HIS A 53 4.82 -5.76 -4.36
C HIS A 53 4.45 -4.86 -3.20
N TYR A 54 5.41 -4.59 -2.33
CA TYR A 54 5.20 -3.68 -1.23
C TYR A 54 6.44 -2.85 -0.92
N THR A 55 6.19 -1.75 -0.23
CA THR A 55 7.20 -0.98 0.49
C THR A 55 6.68 -0.68 1.89
N GLY A 56 7.44 -1.08 2.91
CA GLY A 56 7.12 -0.91 4.32
C GLY A 56 7.84 0.29 4.93
N PHE A 57 7.10 1.08 5.71
CA PHE A 57 7.59 2.29 6.38
C PHE A 57 7.24 2.28 7.87
N LEU A 58 8.16 2.81 8.66
CA LEU A 58 7.94 3.20 10.05
C LEU A 58 7.12 4.51 10.13
N PRO A 59 6.55 4.86 11.30
CA PRO A 59 5.75 6.08 11.46
C PRO A 59 6.49 7.37 11.15
N ASP A 60 7.81 7.40 11.33
CA ASP A 60 8.69 8.52 10.98
C ASP A 60 8.96 8.66 9.47
N GLY A 61 8.43 7.74 8.65
CA GLY A 61 8.62 7.69 7.21
C GLY A 61 9.86 6.93 6.76
N LYS A 62 10.67 6.38 7.69
CA LYS A 62 11.82 5.54 7.32
C LYS A 62 11.33 4.24 6.70
N MET A 63 11.79 3.96 5.49
CA MET A 63 11.59 2.66 4.84
C MET A 63 12.40 1.57 5.57
N PHE A 64 11.78 0.44 5.89
CA PHE A 64 12.47 -0.70 6.49
C PHE A 64 12.63 -1.88 5.53
N GLU A 65 11.75 -2.03 4.55
CA GLU A 65 11.79 -3.12 3.57
C GLU A 65 11.02 -2.75 2.29
N SER A 66 11.43 -3.29 1.13
CA SER A 66 10.71 -3.14 -0.13
C SER A 66 10.96 -4.30 -1.07
N SER A 67 9.91 -5.02 -1.45
CA SER A 67 10.00 -6.03 -2.51
C SER A 67 9.95 -5.42 -3.92
N ALA A 68 9.53 -4.16 -4.03
CA ALA A 68 9.55 -3.42 -5.30
C ALA A 68 10.98 -3.11 -5.75
N VAL A 69 11.87 -2.80 -4.80
CA VAL A 69 13.30 -2.55 -5.07
C VAL A 69 13.99 -3.83 -5.54
N GLU A 70 13.62 -4.98 -4.99
CA GLU A 70 14.18 -6.28 -5.37
C GLU A 70 13.58 -6.86 -6.67
N GLY A 71 12.53 -6.23 -7.20
CA GLY A 71 11.88 -6.60 -8.46
C GLY A 71 11.12 -7.93 -8.42
N ARG A 72 10.91 -8.52 -7.24
CA ARG A 72 10.19 -9.80 -7.08
C ARG A 72 9.02 -9.63 -6.11
N PRO A 73 7.77 -9.90 -6.55
CA PRO A 73 6.63 -9.82 -5.65
C PRO A 73 6.70 -10.93 -4.61
N VAL A 74 6.22 -10.62 -3.40
CA VAL A 74 6.05 -11.60 -2.33
C VAL A 74 4.77 -12.38 -2.55
N LYS A 75 4.79 -13.66 -2.16
CA LYS A 75 3.62 -14.53 -2.12
C LYS A 75 3.03 -14.47 -0.72
N ALA A 76 1.76 -14.11 -0.62
CA ALA A 76 0.96 -14.29 0.60
C ALA A 76 -0.04 -15.42 0.36
N HIS A 77 -0.03 -16.45 1.21
CA HIS A 77 -0.95 -17.58 1.12
C HIS A 77 -2.11 -17.33 2.08
N LEU A 78 -3.23 -16.84 1.55
CA LEU A 78 -4.32 -16.34 2.38
C LEU A 78 -4.95 -17.48 3.19
N GLY A 79 -5.07 -17.26 4.50
CA GLY A 79 -5.60 -18.25 5.45
C GLY A 79 -4.58 -19.27 5.95
N GLU A 80 -3.31 -19.19 5.52
CA GLU A 80 -2.21 -20.02 6.08
C GLU A 80 -1.44 -19.31 7.20
N HIS A 81 -1.71 -18.02 7.45
CA HIS A 81 -1.05 -17.22 8.49
C HIS A 81 0.47 -17.11 8.29
N ASP A 82 0.92 -17.09 7.04
CA ASP A 82 2.34 -16.97 6.67
C ASP A 82 2.80 -15.50 6.57
N VAL A 83 1.85 -14.56 6.52
CA VAL A 83 2.07 -13.12 6.58
C VAL A 83 1.48 -12.51 7.85
N ILE A 84 1.80 -11.25 8.13
CA ILE A 84 1.27 -10.56 9.32
C ILE A 84 -0.27 -10.52 9.31
N PRO A 85 -0.95 -10.58 10.48
CA PRO A 85 -2.41 -10.61 10.56
C PRO A 85 -3.11 -9.44 9.84
N GLY A 86 -2.47 -8.27 9.76
CA GLY A 86 -3.01 -7.14 9.03
C GLY A 86 -3.09 -7.37 7.51
N TRP A 87 -2.14 -8.12 6.94
CA TRP A 87 -2.15 -8.49 5.53
C TRP A 87 -3.24 -9.51 5.23
N GLU A 88 -3.42 -10.51 6.09
CA GLU A 88 -4.52 -11.49 5.99
C GLU A 88 -5.89 -10.82 5.92
N GLN A 89 -6.08 -9.71 6.63
CA GLN A 89 -7.36 -8.99 6.64
C GLN A 89 -7.53 -8.03 5.45
N VAL A 90 -6.46 -7.37 5.00
CA VAL A 90 -6.58 -6.31 3.98
C VAL A 90 -6.45 -6.84 2.55
N LEU A 91 -5.61 -7.85 2.29
CA LEU A 91 -5.36 -8.35 0.93
C LEU A 91 -6.62 -8.89 0.24
N PRO A 92 -7.55 -9.59 0.92
CA PRO A 92 -8.83 -9.99 0.32
C PRO A 92 -9.68 -8.81 -0.18
N LEU A 93 -9.50 -7.62 0.39
CA LEU A 93 -10.24 -6.41 0.04
C LEU A 93 -9.63 -5.64 -1.14
N LEU A 94 -8.47 -6.09 -1.64
CA LEU A 94 -7.71 -5.41 -2.70
C LEU A 94 -7.63 -6.33 -3.93
N PRO A 95 -8.52 -6.15 -4.93
CA PRO A 95 -8.48 -6.93 -6.17
C PRO A 95 -7.14 -6.82 -6.91
N ALA A 96 -6.79 -7.82 -7.71
CA ALA A 96 -5.57 -7.76 -8.53
C ALA A 96 -5.55 -6.51 -9.43
N GLY A 97 -4.39 -5.85 -9.47
CA GLY A 97 -4.17 -4.54 -10.07
C GLY A 97 -4.31 -3.36 -9.10
N THR A 98 -4.69 -3.60 -7.85
CA THR A 98 -4.90 -2.53 -6.87
C THR A 98 -3.59 -1.99 -6.33
N ARG A 99 -3.48 -0.65 -6.23
CA ARG A 99 -2.45 0.06 -5.45
C ARG A 99 -3.10 0.79 -4.28
N ALA A 100 -2.61 0.58 -3.07
CA ALA A 100 -3.16 1.18 -1.87
C ALA A 100 -2.09 1.49 -0.81
N TRP A 101 -2.30 2.55 -0.04
CA TRP A 101 -1.64 2.71 1.26
C TRP A 101 -2.44 1.96 2.32
N VAL A 102 -1.76 1.19 3.16
CA VAL A 102 -2.35 0.44 4.27
C VAL A 102 -1.62 0.79 5.56
N TYR A 103 -2.38 1.06 6.60
CA TYR A 103 -1.93 1.42 7.94
C TYR A 103 -2.35 0.29 8.89
N ILE A 104 -1.37 -0.37 9.49
CA ILE A 104 -1.57 -1.59 10.27
C ILE A 104 -1.14 -1.30 11.71
N PRO A 105 -2.07 -1.39 12.69
CA PRO A 105 -1.73 -1.30 14.10
C PRO A 105 -0.68 -2.34 14.51
N ALA A 106 0.19 -2.00 15.45
CA ALA A 106 1.28 -2.87 15.89
C ALA A 106 0.81 -4.29 16.27
N ALA A 107 -0.36 -4.40 16.90
CA ALA A 107 -0.96 -5.67 17.32
C ALA A 107 -1.29 -6.63 16.16
N LEU A 108 -1.45 -6.11 14.94
CA LEU A 108 -1.70 -6.86 13.71
C LEU A 108 -0.46 -6.93 12.81
N ALA A 109 0.70 -6.51 13.34
CA ALA A 109 2.02 -6.57 12.74
C ALA A 109 2.97 -7.35 13.67
N TYR A 110 4.07 -6.73 14.14
CA TYR A 110 5.09 -7.40 14.97
C TYR A 110 4.92 -7.18 16.48
N GLY A 111 3.87 -6.46 16.89
CA GLY A 111 3.44 -6.30 18.28
C GLY A 111 4.53 -5.85 19.24
N LYS A 112 4.44 -6.34 20.49
CA LYS A 112 5.39 -6.02 21.58
C LYS A 112 6.81 -6.51 21.35
N LYS A 113 7.02 -7.42 20.39
CA LYS A 113 8.36 -7.99 20.12
C LYS A 113 9.14 -7.12 19.15
N GLY A 114 8.48 -6.54 18.14
CA GLY A 114 9.17 -5.88 17.04
C GLY A 114 10.03 -6.87 16.23
N VAL A 115 10.97 -6.33 15.46
CA VAL A 115 11.95 -7.07 14.68
C VAL A 115 13.33 -6.51 14.99
N ARG A 116 14.24 -7.36 15.50
CA ARG A 116 15.63 -6.98 15.75
C ARG A 116 16.37 -6.75 14.45
N ASP A 117 17.33 -5.83 14.50
CA ASP A 117 18.28 -5.65 13.41
C ASP A 117 19.15 -6.92 13.30
N PRO A 118 19.24 -7.55 12.11
CA PRO A 118 20.01 -8.78 11.93
C PRO A 118 21.52 -8.56 12.11
N ASP A 119 22.01 -7.34 11.92
CA ASP A 119 23.43 -6.99 11.95
C ASP A 119 23.85 -6.30 13.27
N ASP A 120 22.88 -5.85 14.09
CA ASP A 120 23.12 -5.19 15.38
C ASP A 120 22.09 -5.61 16.44
N ASP A 121 22.51 -6.45 17.39
CA ASP A 121 21.66 -6.99 18.45
C ASP A 121 21.10 -5.93 19.42
N LYS A 122 21.64 -4.71 19.40
CA LYS A 122 21.19 -3.57 20.22
C LYS A 122 20.14 -2.72 19.54
N ARG A 123 19.83 -2.98 18.25
CA ARG A 123 18.89 -2.18 17.47
C ARG A 123 17.70 -3.00 16.98
N PHE A 124 16.69 -2.26 16.52
CA PHE A 124 15.49 -2.82 15.91
C PHE A 124 15.35 -2.28 14.50
N THR A 125 15.14 -3.19 13.54
CA THR A 125 14.61 -2.83 12.21
C THR A 125 13.19 -2.29 12.35
N ILE A 126 12.39 -2.94 13.20
CA ILE A 126 11.03 -2.51 13.58
C ILE A 126 10.95 -2.48 15.10
N PRO A 127 10.87 -1.31 15.75
CA PRO A 127 10.79 -1.24 17.21
C PRO A 127 9.54 -1.94 17.77
N PRO A 128 9.56 -2.39 19.03
CA PRO A 128 8.37 -2.88 19.72
C PRO A 128 7.20 -1.90 19.67
N ASN A 129 5.98 -2.44 19.53
CA ASN A 129 4.71 -1.68 19.52
C ASN A 129 4.64 -0.59 18.43
N THR A 130 5.25 -0.85 17.28
CA THR A 130 5.26 0.10 16.16
C THR A 130 4.12 -0.20 15.19
N ASP A 131 3.28 0.81 14.95
CA ASP A 131 2.33 0.82 13.84
C ASP A 131 3.08 0.93 12.52
N LEU A 132 2.62 0.22 11.50
CA LEU A 132 3.29 0.17 10.20
C LEU A 132 2.43 0.78 9.11
N ARG A 133 3.13 1.37 8.13
CA ARG A 133 2.51 1.83 6.89
C ARG A 133 3.11 1.07 5.72
N PHE A 134 2.26 0.57 4.84
CA PHE A 134 2.66 -0.15 3.63
C PHE A 134 2.07 0.51 2.40
N GLU A 135 2.88 0.69 1.37
CA GLU A 135 2.36 0.85 0.01
C GLU A 135 2.28 -0.55 -0.60
N LEU A 136 1.09 -1.00 -0.99
CA LEU A 136 0.84 -2.30 -1.60
C LEU A 136 0.49 -2.13 -3.08
N ASN A 137 0.99 -3.04 -3.91
CA ASN A 137 0.61 -3.20 -5.31
C ASN A 137 0.32 -4.69 -5.58
N VAL A 138 -0.96 -5.03 -5.67
CA VAL A 138 -1.41 -6.41 -5.90
C VAL A 138 -1.23 -6.74 -7.37
N VAL A 139 -0.28 -7.61 -7.68
CA VAL A 139 0.09 -7.98 -9.04
C VAL A 139 -0.88 -9.01 -9.61
N ARG A 140 -1.21 -10.04 -8.82
CA ARG A 140 -2.04 -11.17 -9.26
C ARG A 140 -2.60 -11.92 -8.06
N VAL A 141 -3.78 -12.51 -8.25
CA VAL A 141 -4.35 -13.53 -7.35
C VAL A 141 -4.38 -14.85 -8.13
N LYS A 142 -4.00 -15.95 -7.49
CA LYS A 142 -3.99 -17.30 -8.03
C LYS A 142 -4.83 -18.24 -7.19
#